data_AF-A0A7Y4STT0-F1
#
_entry.id   AF-A0A7Y4STT0-F1
#
_cell.length_a   1.000
_cell.length_b   1.000
_cell.length_c   1.000
_cell.angle_alpha   90.00
_cell.angle_beta   90.00
_cell.angle_gamma   90.00
#
_symmetry.space_group_name_H-M   'P 1'
#
loop_
_entity.id
_entity.type
_entity.pdbx_description
1 polymer ?
#
loop_
_entity_poly.entity_id
_entity_poly.type
_entity_poly.pdbx_seq_one_letter_code
_entity_poly.pdbx_strand_id
1 'polypeptide(L)' 'MAAASVIARNLFLEGLKKLSEEFVVELRKGAGEPTDRSAREFVKLHGREALARVAKLHFKNTQKIRA' A
#
# COMPACT_ATOMS: atom_id res chain seq x y z
N MET A 1 24.19 -3.70 13.69
CA MET A 1 23.34 -3.49 12.49
C MET A 1 21.93 -4.09 12.59
N ALA A 2 21.40 -4.45 13.77
CA ALA A 2 19.97 -4.82 13.93
C ALA A 2 19.06 -3.62 14.27
N ALA A 3 19.61 -2.56 14.88
CA ALA A 3 18.84 -1.37 15.23
C ALA A 3 18.30 -0.62 13.98
N ALA A 4 19.13 -0.49 12.94
CA ALA A 4 18.72 0.19 11.70
C ALA A 4 17.57 -0.53 10.97
N SER A 5 17.55 -1.86 10.95
CA SER A 5 16.47 -2.63 10.32
C SER A 5 15.17 -2.57 11.13
N VAL A 6 15.26 -2.52 12.46
CA VAL A 6 14.09 -2.31 13.34
C VAL A 6 13.51 -0.90 13.13
N ILE A 7 14.36 0.13 13.08
CA ILE A 7 13.92 1.52 12.84
C ILE A 7 13.29 1.64 11.45
N ALA A 8 13.92 1.11 10.40
CA ALA A 8 13.37 1.13 9.05
C ALA A 8 12.01 0.42 8.96
N ARG A 9 11.85 -0.71 9.66
CA ARG A 9 10.58 -1.42 9.74
C ARG A 9 9.51 -0.62 10.49
N ASN A 10 9.88 0.04 11.59
CA ASN A 10 8.95 0.86 12.35
C ASN A 10 8.47 2.06 11.53
N LEU A 11 9.40 2.78 10.90
CA LEU A 11 9.09 3.90 9.99
C LEU A 11 8.23 3.46 8.80
N PHE A 12 8.48 2.27 8.26
CA PHE A 12 7.63 1.70 7.20
C PHE A 12 6.20 1.44 7.69
N LEU A 13 6.04 0.85 8.88
CA LEU A 13 4.72 0.58 9.45
C LEU A 13 3.97 1.87 9.83
N GLU A 14 4.67 2.87 10.38
CA GLU A 14 4.11 4.19 10.67
C GLU A 14 3.67 4.92 9.41
N GLY A 15 4.51 4.92 8.36
CA GLY A 15 4.18 5.50 7.07
C GLY A 15 2.95 4.82 6.46
N LEU A 16 2.89 3.48 6.53
CA LEU A 16 1.76 2.71 6.04
C LEU A 16 0.47 3.00 6.82
N LYS A 17 0.56 3.20 8.14
CA LYS A 17 -0.59 3.56 8.98
C LYS A 17 -1.10 4.97 8.65
N LYS A 18 -0.20 5.96 8.55
CA LYS A 18 -0.55 7.33 8.15
C LYS A 18 -1.25 7.36 6.79
N LEU A 19 -0.76 6.57 5.85
CA LEU A 19 -1.35 6.44 4.52
C LEU A 19 -2.72 5.74 4.57
N SER A 20 -2.86 4.71 5.40
CA SER A 20 -4.14 4.05 5.64
C SER A 20 -5.18 5.00 6.24
N GLU A 21 -4.76 5.92 7.12
CA GLU A 21 -5.59 6.99 7.69
C GLU A 21 -5.89 8.11 6.69
N GLU A 22 -4.89 8.60 5.94
CA GLU A 22 -5.04 9.69 4.94
C GLU A 22 -6.03 9.31 3.85
N PHE A 23 -5.99 8.06 3.40
CA PHE A 23 -6.89 7.57 2.37
C PHE A 23 -8.13 6.85 2.95
N VAL A 24 -8.25 6.66 4.27
CA VAL A 24 -9.38 5.94 4.88
C VAL A 24 -9.58 4.54 4.27
N VAL A 25 -8.49 3.88 3.90
CA VAL A 25 -8.51 2.52 3.33
C VAL A 25 -7.54 1.64 4.08
N GLU A 26 -7.94 0.42 4.40
CA GLU A 26 -7.08 -0.52 5.11
C GLU A 26 -6.00 -1.06 4.16
N LEU A 27 -4.79 -0.48 4.21
CA LEU A 27 -3.67 -0.93 3.40
C LEU A 27 -3.05 -2.19 4.03
N ARG A 28 -3.40 -3.35 3.47
CA ARG A 28 -2.89 -4.64 3.96
C ARG A 28 -1.44 -4.84 3.57
N LYS A 29 -0.58 -5.03 4.56
CA LYS A 29 0.83 -5.41 4.37
C LYS A 29 0.95 -6.74 3.60
N GLY A 30 1.81 -6.76 2.59
CA GLY A 30 2.04 -7.93 1.72
C GLY A 30 1.65 -7.67 0.27
N ALA A 31 1.76 -8.71 -0.56
CA ALA A 31 1.42 -8.69 -1.98
C ALA A 31 0.41 -9.79 -2.35
N GLY A 32 -0.31 -10.32 -1.36
CA GLY A 32 -1.28 -11.39 -1.57
C GLY A 32 -2.62 -10.90 -2.13
N GLU A 33 -3.50 -11.85 -2.38
CA GLU A 33 -4.89 -11.62 -2.79
C GLU A 33 -5.71 -10.63 -1.92
N PRO A 34 -5.54 -10.58 -0.58
CA PRO A 34 -6.21 -9.53 0.21
C PRO A 34 -5.73 -8.11 -0.13
N THR A 35 -4.45 -7.93 -0.45
CA THR A 35 -3.90 -6.64 -0.89
C THR A 35 -4.49 -6.23 -2.25
N ASP A 36 -4.69 -7.19 -3.17
CA ASP A 36 -5.31 -6.92 -4.48
C ASP A 36 -6.78 -6.49 -4.36
N ARG A 37 -7.52 -7.00 -3.35
CA ARG A 37 -8.90 -6.57 -3.07
C ARG A 37 -8.95 -5.14 -2.53
N SER A 38 -8.20 -4.85 -1.46
CA SER A 38 -8.13 -3.50 -0.88
C SER A 38 -7.65 -2.47 -1.89
N ALA A 39 -6.70 -2.84 -2.76
CA ALA A 39 -6.21 -1.94 -3.80
C ALA A 39 -7.26 -1.67 -4.90
N ARG A 40 -8.14 -2.62 -5.23
CA ARG A 40 -9.28 -2.38 -6.13
C ARG A 40 -10.32 -1.44 -5.51
N GLU A 41 -10.63 -1.61 -4.23
CA GLU A 41 -11.52 -0.70 -3.50
C GLU A 41 -10.92 0.71 -3.41
N PHE A 42 -9.62 0.79 -3.13
CA PHE A 42 -8.88 2.04 -3.13
C PHE A 42 -8.97 2.77 -4.47
N VAL A 43 -8.75 2.08 -5.60
CA VAL A 43 -8.88 2.71 -6.94
C VAL A 43 -10.30 3.21 -7.18
N LYS A 44 -11.32 2.45 -6.74
CA LYS A 44 -12.71 2.86 -6.92
C LYS A 44 -13.04 4.13 -6.12
N LEU A 45 -12.44 4.30 -4.93
CA LEU A 45 -12.70 5.42 -4.04
C LEU A 45 -11.86 6.66 -4.36
N HIS A 46 -10.56 6.51 -4.62
CA HIS A 46 -9.61 7.61 -4.76
C HIS A 46 -9.03 7.77 -6.17
N GLY A 47 -9.37 6.86 -7.09
CA GLY A 47 -8.82 6.83 -8.43
C GLY A 47 -7.43 6.16 -8.51
N ARG A 48 -7.00 5.88 -9.75
CA ARG A 48 -5.71 5.22 -10.02
C ARG A 48 -4.51 6.10 -9.70
N GLU A 49 -4.64 7.43 -9.76
CA GLU A 49 -3.54 8.36 -9.47
C GLU A 49 -3.11 8.30 -8.00
N ALA A 50 -4.07 8.19 -7.09
CA ALA A 50 -3.79 7.99 -5.67
C ALA A 50 -3.01 6.69 -5.42
N LEU A 51 -3.16 5.69 -6.31
CA LEU A 51 -2.43 4.43 -6.20
C LEU A 51 -0.93 4.60 -6.43
N ALA A 52 -0.51 5.62 -7.18
CA ALA A 52 0.91 6.00 -7.33
C ALA A 52 1.51 6.57 -6.03
N ARG A 53 0.66 7.17 -5.18
CA ARG A 53 1.08 7.71 -3.87
C ARG A 53 1.19 6.61 -2.80
N VAL A 54 0.39 5.53 -2.92
CA VAL A 54 0.29 4.49 -1.89
C VAL A 54 0.91 3.14 -2.24
N ALA A 55 1.16 2.88 -3.52
CA ALA A 55 1.73 1.62 -3.97
C ALA A 55 2.86 1.85 -4.99
N LYS A 56 3.86 0.98 -4.94
CA LYS A 56 4.91 0.93 -5.98
C LYS A 56 4.30 0.38 -7.27
N LEU A 57 4.11 1.25 -8.25
CA LEU A 57 3.48 0.92 -9.54
C LEU A 57 4.21 -0.18 -10.34
N HIS A 58 5.47 -0.47 -10.02
CA HIS A 58 6.27 -1.53 -10.62
C HIS A 58 5.97 -2.94 -10.10
N PHE A 59 5.14 -3.08 -9.05
CA PHE A 59 4.80 -4.40 -8.51
C PHE A 59 3.72 -5.09 -9.34
N LYS A 60 3.78 -6.43 -9.43
CA LYS A 60 2.78 -7.25 -10.16
C LYS A 60 1.34 -6.99 -9.67
N ASN A 61 1.15 -6.60 -8.41
CA ASN A 61 -0.16 -6.24 -7.87
C ASN A 61 -0.78 -5.03 -8.59
N THR A 62 0.02 -4.05 -9.01
CA THR A 62 -0.46 -2.89 -9.78
C THR A 62 -0.91 -3.31 -11.18
N GLN A 63 -0.22 -4.25 -11.81
CA GLN A 63 -0.59 -4.79 -13.12
C GLN A 63 -1.91 -5.58 -13.06
N LYS A 64 -2.15 -6.31 -11.96
CA LYS A 64 -3.42 -7.02 -11.74
C LYS A 64 -4.64 -6.10 -11.58
N ILE A 65 -4.45 -4.87 -11.10
CA ILE A 65 -5.51 -3.86 -10.98
C ILE A 65 -5.74 -3.12 -12.32
N ARG A 66 -4.80 -3.26 -13.25
CA ARG A 66 -4.86 -2.61 -14.56
C ARG A 66 -5.75 -3.37 -15.56
N ALA A 67 -5.97 -4.67 -15.33
CA ALA A 67 -6.86 -5.54 -16.11
C ALA A 67 -8.34 -5.30 -15.76
#